data_AF-F0YGV9-F1
#
_entry.id   AF-F0YGV9-F1
#
_cell.length_a   1.000
_cell.length_b   1.000
_cell.length_c   1.000
_cell.angle_alpha   90.00
_cell.angle_beta   90.00
_cell.angle_gamma   90.00
#
_symmetry.space_group_name_H-M   'P 1'
#
loop_
_entity.id
_entity.type
_entity.pdbx_description
1 polymer ?
#
loop_
_entity_poly.entity_id
_entity_poly.type
_entity_poly.pdbx_seq_one_letter_code
_entity_poly.pdbx_strand_id
1 'polypeptide(L)'
;MTIPGAPMVYVNPEFCRVTEYTTAEAVGRNCRFLQGPDTEPESIGVIQRTLGKCEDCHVLLTNYRKSGEKFKNLLSMRPVLDADDVYRFVIGVQ
;
A
#
# COMPACT_ATOMS: atom_id res chain seq x y z
N MET A 1 1.33 15.21 12.58
CA MET A 1 1.09 13.93 13.29
C MET A 1 1.08 12.83 12.25
N THR A 2 2.18 12.09 12.13
CA THR A 2 2.29 10.90 11.28
C THR A 2 1.58 9.75 11.96
N ILE A 3 0.63 9.11 11.27
CA ILE A 3 -0.08 7.96 11.83
C ILE A 3 0.85 6.74 11.74
N PRO A 4 1.15 6.06 12.86
CA PRO A 4 1.99 4.87 12.84
C PRO A 4 1.43 3.83 11.86
N GLY A 5 2.26 3.45 10.89
CA GLY A 5 1.90 2.43 9.92
C GLY A 5 1.02 2.88 8.76
N ALA A 6 0.95 4.17 8.41
CA ALA A 6 0.39 4.67 7.14
C ALA A 6 -0.94 3.99 6.74
N PRO A 7 -2.05 4.25 7.45
CA PRO A 7 -3.34 3.68 7.13
C PRO A 7 -3.87 4.25 5.81
N MET A 8 -4.63 3.44 5.07
CA MET A 8 -5.33 3.90 3.89
C MET A 8 -6.46 4.84 4.28
N VAL A 9 -6.48 6.05 3.73
CA VAL A 9 -7.55 7.04 3.93
C VAL A 9 -8.58 7.02 2.81
N TYR A 10 -8.24 6.40 1.68
CA TYR A 10 -9.07 6.27 0.49
C TYR A 10 -8.67 5.01 -0.29
N VAL A 11 -9.67 4.37 -0.90
CA VAL A 11 -9.49 3.32 -1.90
C VAL A 11 -10.55 3.51 -2.99
N ASN A 12 -10.20 3.24 -4.25
CA ASN A 12 -11.15 3.33 -5.36
C ASN A 12 -11.95 2.01 -5.51
N PRO A 13 -13.02 1.98 -6.34
CA PRO A 13 -13.81 0.76 -6.58
C PRO A 13 -12.98 -0.38 -7.15
N GLU A 14 -11.99 -0.08 -7.98
CA GLU A 14 -11.14 -1.08 -8.62
C GLU A 14 -10.23 -1.81 -7.63
N PHE A 15 -9.68 -1.08 -6.64
CA PHE A 15 -9.00 -1.68 -5.50
C PHE A 15 -9.90 -2.68 -4.79
N CYS A 16 -11.17 -2.32 -4.55
CA CYS A 16 -12.11 -3.20 -3.86
C CYS A 16 -12.43 -4.44 -4.71
N ARG A 17 -12.60 -4.27 -6.02
CA ARG A 17 -12.84 -5.36 -6.97
C ARG A 17 -11.66 -6.33 -7.03
N VAL A 18 -10.44 -5.82 -7.10
CA VAL A 18 -9.23 -6.64 -7.17
C VAL A 18 -8.94 -7.31 -5.84
N THR A 19 -8.98 -6.57 -4.73
CA THR A 19 -8.59 -7.14 -3.43
C THR A 19 -9.70 -7.92 -2.75
N GLU A 20 -10.95 -7.78 -3.21
CA GLU A 20 -12.18 -8.32 -2.63
C GLU A 20 -12.50 -7.78 -1.23
N TYR A 21 -11.80 -6.75 -0.79
CA TYR A 21 -12.12 -6.00 0.42
C TYR A 21 -13.05 -4.84 0.10
N THR A 22 -14.02 -4.61 0.96
CA THR A 22 -14.84 -3.40 0.88
C THR A 22 -14.06 -2.17 1.33
N THR A 23 -14.50 -0.97 0.93
CA THR A 23 -13.94 0.30 1.42
C THR A 23 -13.93 0.36 2.95
N ALA A 24 -15.01 -0.09 3.60
CA ALA A 24 -15.13 -0.12 5.07
C ALA A 24 -14.12 -1.07 5.74
N GLU A 25 -13.73 -2.15 5.06
CA GLU A 25 -12.74 -3.10 5.56
C GLU A 25 -11.31 -2.67 5.29
N ALA A 26 -11.09 -1.77 4.33
CA ALA A 26 -9.77 -1.33 3.88
C ALA A 26 -9.34 0.00 4.53
N VAL A 27 -10.23 1.00 4.54
CA VAL A 27 -9.95 2.33 5.09
C VAL A 27 -9.67 2.24 6.60
N GLY A 28 -8.66 2.98 7.06
CA GLY A 28 -8.19 2.96 8.45
C GLY A 28 -7.18 1.86 8.76
N ARG A 29 -6.88 0.96 7.81
CA ARG A 29 -5.87 -0.09 7.97
C ARG A 29 -4.67 0.15 7.06
N ASN A 30 -3.52 -0.34 7.49
CA ASN A 30 -2.36 -0.41 6.60
C ASN A 30 -2.58 -1.50 5.53
N CYS A 31 -2.10 -1.25 4.31
CA CYS A 31 -2.22 -2.17 3.18
C CYS A 31 -1.53 -3.55 3.38
N ARG A 32 -0.72 -3.74 4.43
CA ARG A 32 -0.06 -5.03 4.72
C ARG A 32 -1.01 -6.22 4.90
N PHE A 33 -2.31 -6.00 5.09
CA PHE A 33 -3.28 -7.11 5.13
C PHE A 33 -3.39 -7.86 3.79
N LEU A 34 -2.88 -7.28 2.70
CA LEU A 34 -2.76 -7.95 1.40
C LEU A 34 -1.55 -8.89 1.33
N GLN A 35 -0.65 -8.88 2.32
CA GLN A 35 0.56 -9.72 2.35
C GLN A 35 0.25 -11.09 2.95
N GLY A 36 1.04 -12.09 2.58
CA GLY A 36 0.89 -13.46 3.08
C GLY A 36 2.20 -14.26 2.96
N PRO A 37 2.14 -15.59 3.09
CA PRO A 37 3.34 -16.44 3.23
C PRO A 37 4.35 -16.32 2.10
N ASP A 38 3.88 -16.16 0.87
CA ASP A 38 4.75 -16.06 -0.32
C ASP A 38 5.06 -14.60 -0.72
N THR A 39 4.74 -13.62 0.12
CA THR A 39 5.12 -12.23 -0.15
C THR A 39 6.63 -12.05 0.03
N GLU A 40 7.26 -11.47 -0.98
CA GLU A 40 8.70 -11.25 -1.11
C GLU A 40 9.22 -10.29 -0.03
N PRO A 41 10.00 -10.76 0.96
CA PRO A 41 10.51 -9.93 2.06
C PRO A 41 11.39 -8.77 1.59
N GLU A 42 12.12 -8.96 0.49
CA GLU A 42 12.93 -7.93 -0.14
C GLU A 42 12.09 -6.75 -0.65
N SER A 43 10.94 -7.03 -1.27
CA SER A 43 9.99 -6.02 -1.75
C SER A 43 9.38 -5.27 -0.56
N ILE A 44 9.03 -5.95 0.53
CA ILE A 44 8.59 -5.31 1.78
C ILE A 44 9.68 -4.38 2.33
N GLY A 45 10.94 -4.82 2.32
CA GLY A 45 12.08 -4.01 2.76
C GLY A 45 12.26 -2.74 1.93
N VAL A 46 12.06 -2.81 0.60
CA VAL A 46 12.09 -1.64 -0.28
C VAL A 46 10.96 -0.67 0.06
N ILE A 47 9.73 -1.16 0.25
CA ILE A 47 8.57 -0.34 0.66
C ILE A 47 8.86 0.39 1.97
N GLN A 48 9.36 -0.31 3.00
CA GLN A 48 9.65 0.29 4.30
C GLN A 48 10.72 1.38 4.22
N ARG A 49 11.80 1.14 3.48
CA ARG A 49 12.88 2.13 3.31
C ARG A 49 12.42 3.39 2.58
N THR A 50 11.68 3.24 1.49
CA THR A 50 11.22 4.36 0.66
C THR A 50 10.17 5.22 1.38
N LEU A 51 9.23 4.59 2.09
CA LEU A 51 8.26 5.31 2.94
C LEU A 51 8.93 6.15 4.03
N GLY A 52 9.99 5.62 4.66
CA GLY A 52 10.75 6.34 5.70
C GLY A 52 11.58 7.51 5.16
N LYS A 53 11.88 7.52 3.86
CA LYS A 53 12.69 8.55 3.20
C LYS A 53 11.90 9.54 2.35
N CYS A 54 10.58 9.37 2.23
CA CYS A 54 9.76 10.16 1.31
C CYS A 54 10.27 10.05 -0.15
N GLU A 55 10.53 8.81 -0.59
CA GLU A 55 11.00 8.48 -1.95
C GLU A 55 9.97 7.65 -2.73
N ASP A 56 10.04 7.70 -4.07
CA ASP A 56 9.23 6.86 -4.95
C ASP A 56 9.59 5.37 -4.76
N CYS A 57 8.59 4.49 -4.87
CA CYS A 57 8.75 3.05 -4.71
C CYS A 57 8.08 2.31 -5.87
N HIS A 58 8.80 1.35 -6.47
CA HIS A 58 8.26 0.44 -7.47
C HIS A 58 8.72 -0.97 -7.14
N VAL A 59 7.77 -1.87 -6.87
CA VAL A 59 8.07 -3.26 -6.52
C VAL A 59 7.04 -4.20 -7.13
N LEU A 60 7.48 -5.42 -7.43
CA LEU A 60 6.59 -6.54 -7.72
C LEU A 60 6.53 -7.42 -6.47
N LEU A 61 5.33 -7.72 -6.00
CA LEU A 61 5.14 -8.62 -4.86
C LEU A 61 3.87 -9.47 -5.00
N THR A 62 3.86 -10.60 -4.29
CA THR A 62 2.71 -11.47 -4.14
C THR A 62 1.77 -10.89 -3.09
N ASN A 63 0.53 -10.64 -3.47
CA ASN A 63 -0.55 -10.26 -2.58
C ASN A 63 -1.69 -11.28 -2.63
N TYR A 64 -2.57 -11.19 -1.64
CA TYR A 64 -3.67 -12.10 -1.41
C TYR A 64 -4.97 -11.29 -1.40
N ARG A 65 -5.94 -11.76 -2.18
CA ARG A 65 -7.32 -11.27 -2.10
C ARG A 65 -7.93 -11.72 -0.77
N LYS A 66 -9.10 -11.18 -0.43
CA LYS A 66 -9.87 -11.61 0.75
C LYS A 66 -10.19 -13.11 0.72
N SER A 67 -10.44 -13.69 -0.45
CA SER A 67 -10.62 -15.14 -0.64
C SER A 67 -9.38 -15.98 -0.36
N GLY A 68 -8.20 -15.36 -0.24
CA GLY A 68 -6.91 -16.05 -0.15
C GLY A 68 -6.27 -16.37 -1.50
N GLU A 69 -6.91 -16.01 -2.62
CA GLU A 69 -6.30 -16.15 -3.94
C GLU A 69 -5.06 -15.24 -4.08
N LYS A 70 -3.98 -15.79 -4.62
CA LYS A 70 -2.75 -15.04 -4.90
C LYS A 70 -2.90 -14.21 -6.17
N PHE A 71 -2.34 -13.02 -6.15
CA PHE A 71 -2.10 -12.23 -7.36
C PHE A 71 -0.76 -11.52 -7.27
N LYS A 72 -0.14 -11.27 -8.43
CA LYS A 72 1.04 -10.41 -8.51
C LYS A 72 0.58 -8.95 -8.52
N ASN A 73 1.13 -8.17 -7.61
CA ASN A 73 0.89 -6.73 -7.48
C ASN A 73 2.13 -5.99 -7.95
N LEU A 74 2.03 -5.23 -9.04
CA LEU A 74 3.06 -4.27 -9.44
C LEU A 74 2.78 -2.94 -8.73
N LEU A 75 3.23 -2.84 -7.49
CA LEU A 75 2.95 -1.70 -6.62
C LEU A 75 3.87 -0.54 -6.95
N SER A 76 3.27 0.59 -7.33
CA SER A 76 3.95 1.88 -7.44
C SER A 76 3.45 2.82 -6.36
N MET A 77 4.35 3.44 -5.59
CA MET A 77 4.01 4.41 -4.56
C MET A 77 4.75 5.72 -4.76
N ARG A 78 4.04 6.83 -4.59
CA ARG A 78 4.61 8.18 -4.68
C ARG A 78 4.22 9.02 -3.47
N PRO A 79 5.17 9.69 -2.81
CA PRO A 79 4.86 10.62 -1.74
C PRO A 79 4.18 11.87 -2.30
N VAL A 80 3.28 12.44 -1.50
CA VAL A 80 2.59 13.69 -1.77
C VAL A 80 2.94 14.66 -0.65
N LEU A 81 3.56 15.76 -1.05
CA LEU A 81 3.86 16.89 -0.18
C LEU A 81 2.79 17.97 -0.36
N ASP A 82 2.53 18.73 0.71
CA ASP A 82 1.72 19.94 0.60
C ASP A 82 2.55 21.14 0.07
N ALA A 83 1.95 22.34 0.07
CA ALA A 83 2.60 23.55 -0.41
C ALA A 83 3.80 24.00 0.44
N ASP A 84 3.95 23.46 1.66
CA ASP A 84 5.04 23.76 2.59
C ASP A 84 6.11 22.66 2.60
N ASP A 85 6.12 21.79 1.57
CA ASP A 85 7.00 20.61 1.46
C ASP A 85 6.85 19.61 2.63
N VAL A 86 5.69 19.60 3.28
CA VAL A 86 5.40 18.63 4.34
C VAL A 86 4.80 17.37 3.73
N TYR A 87 5.43 16.22 3.99
CA TYR A 87 4.93 14.91 3.59
C TYR A 87 3.58 14.61 4.26
N ARG A 88 2.50 14.56 3.47
CA ARG A 88 1.13 14.34 3.97
C ARG A 88 0.58 12.96 3.65
N PHE A 89 0.78 12.49 2.42
CA PHE A 89 0.15 11.28 1.92
C PHE A 89 1.09 10.47 1.03
N VAL A 90 0.73 9.22 0.79
CA VAL A 90 1.30 8.38 -0.26
C VAL A 90 0.18 7.91 -1.16
N ILE A 91 0.39 7.99 -2.46
CA ILE A 91 -0.51 7.40 -3.45
C ILE A 91 0.10 6.07 -3.88
N GLY A 92 -0.64 4.98 -3.69
CA GLY A 92 -0.31 3.65 -4.19
C GLY A 92 -1.15 3.29 -5.42
N VAL A 93 -0.52 2.70 -6.43
CA VAL A 93 -1.17 2.19 -7.66
C VAL A 93 -0.75 0.74 -7.87
N GLN A 94 -1.72 -0.10 -8.25
CA GLN A 94 -1.58 -1.54 -8.47
C GLN A 94 -2.43 -2.01 -9.64
#